data_AF-A0A949I3C4-F1
#
_entry.id   AF-A0A949I3C4-F1
#
_cell.length_a   1.000
_cell.length_b   1.000
_cell.length_c   1.000
_cell.angle_alpha   90.00
_cell.angle_beta   90.00
_cell.angle_gamma   90.00
#
_symmetry.space_group_name_H-M   'P 1'
#
loop_
_entity.id
_entity.type
_entity.pdbx_description
1 polymer ?
#
loop_
_entity_poly.entity_id
_entity_poly.type
_entity_poly.pdbx_seq_one_letter_code
_entity_poly.pdbx_strand_id
1 'polypeptide(L)'
;MISARARSPIGAILLIAGVPLLFHAAIVATSHIPVALNAGGLFKVSFISAAALMHWGLYASLLATFALTLRPGHTPLITAMAYRLHGADIPAELVTYTRRVTIAWCFFFAGQLTTSVLLFCFAPLTAWSFFVNILDIPLVAVMFAAEYAVRIRVLRDPPRHSLSTIFEMVNSCMKDRPAAPYARLD
;
A
#
# COMPACT_ATOMS: atom_id res chain seq x y z
N MET A 1 14.61 31.37 4.81
CA MET A 1 13.17 31.04 4.70
C MET A 1 12.96 30.23 3.42
N ILE A 2 12.84 28.90 3.55
CA ILE A 2 12.63 27.98 2.43
C ILE A 2 11.12 27.89 2.19
N SER A 3 10.67 28.42 1.06
CA SER A 3 9.28 28.31 0.60
C SER A 3 8.96 26.84 0.33
N ALA A 4 8.17 26.22 1.22
CA ALA A 4 7.54 24.93 0.98
C ALA A 4 6.52 25.09 -0.15
N ARG A 5 6.97 24.88 -1.39
CA ARG A 5 6.11 24.81 -2.58
C ARG A 5 5.16 23.64 -2.38
N ALA A 6 3.92 23.92 -1.98
CA ALA A 6 2.85 22.96 -1.92
C ALA A 6 2.71 22.32 -3.30
N ARG A 7 3.26 21.11 -3.48
CA ARG A 7 3.08 20.35 -4.72
C ARG A 7 1.59 20.04 -4.80
N SER A 8 0.91 20.58 -5.79
CA SER A 8 -0.53 20.37 -5.94
C SER A 8 -0.78 18.85 -6.04
N PRO A 9 -1.76 18.31 -5.29
CA PRO A 9 -2.05 16.88 -5.29
C PRO A 9 -2.43 16.37 -6.70
N ILE A 10 -2.98 17.27 -7.52
CA ILE A 10 -3.30 17.03 -8.93
C ILE A 10 -2.04 16.69 -9.74
N GLY A 11 -0.93 17.39 -9.51
CA GLY A 11 0.33 17.12 -10.21
C GLY A 11 0.91 15.74 -9.87
N ALA A 12 0.75 15.30 -8.62
CA ALA A 12 1.18 13.96 -8.20
C ALA A 12 0.32 12.87 -8.86
N ILE A 13 -1.01 13.04 -8.90
CA ILE A 13 -1.93 12.09 -9.55
C ILE A 13 -1.64 11.99 -11.06
N LEU A 14 -1.43 13.13 -11.73
CA LEU A 14 -1.08 13.16 -13.15
C LEU A 14 0.25 12.48 -13.43
N LEU A 15 1.24 12.60 -12.54
CA LEU A 15 2.52 11.90 -12.68
C LEU A 15 2.37 10.38 -12.46
N ILE A 16 1.64 9.97 -11.42
CA ILE A 16 1.45 8.57 -11.05
C ILE A 16 0.69 7.80 -12.15
N ALA A 17 -0.35 8.41 -12.74
CA ALA A 17 -1.12 7.77 -13.81
C ALA A 17 -0.54 8.02 -15.22
N GLY A 18 0.11 9.18 -15.42
CA GLY A 18 0.63 9.58 -16.73
C GLY A 18 1.89 8.83 -17.14
N VAL A 19 2.81 8.56 -16.20
CA VAL A 19 4.06 7.84 -16.50
C VAL A 19 3.80 6.41 -17.01
N PRO A 20 2.96 5.58 -16.36
CA PRO A 20 2.62 4.25 -16.87
C PRO A 20 1.90 4.30 -18.22
N LEU A 21 1.03 5.28 -18.45
CA LEU A 21 0.32 5.44 -19.72
C LEU A 21 1.28 5.77 -20.86
N LEU A 22 2.21 6.70 -20.63
CA LEU A 22 3.27 7.05 -21.58
C LEU A 22 4.18 5.85 -21.87
N PHE A 23 4.49 5.06 -20.84
CA PHE A 23 5.30 3.85 -20.97
C PHE A 23 4.60 2.79 -21.84
N HIS A 24 3.30 2.57 -21.62
CA HIS A 24 2.50 1.67 -22.45
C HIS A 24 2.43 2.17 -23.90
N ALA A 25 2.15 3.46 -24.11
CA ALA A 25 2.09 4.07 -25.43
C ALA A 25 3.42 3.92 -26.20
N ALA A 26 4.55 4.10 -25.52
CA ALA A 26 5.88 3.92 -26.12
C ALA A 26 6.13 2.46 -26.56
N ILE A 27 5.70 1.48 -25.76
CA ILE A 27 5.82 0.04 -26.11
C ILE A 27 4.91 -0.30 -27.30
N VAL A 28 3.70 0.22 -27.33
CA VAL A 28 2.77 0.03 -28.45
C VAL A 28 3.31 0.68 -29.73
N ALA A 29 3.80 1.92 -29.66
CA ALA A 29 4.36 2.63 -30.81
C ALA A 29 5.61 1.95 -31.38
N THR A 30 6.43 1.34 -30.52
CA THR A 30 7.63 0.60 -30.93
C THR A 30 7.36 -0.87 -31.24
N SER A 31 6.10 -1.34 -31.16
CA SER A 31 5.75 -2.76 -31.38
C SER A 31 6.13 -3.26 -32.78
N HIS A 32 6.04 -2.38 -33.79
CA HIS A 32 6.40 -2.67 -35.19
C HIS A 32 7.91 -2.75 -35.44
N ILE A 33 8.75 -2.29 -34.51
CA ILE A 33 10.21 -2.38 -34.64
C ILE A 33 10.64 -3.82 -34.31
N PRO A 34 11.23 -4.56 -35.27
CA PRO A 34 11.64 -5.93 -35.03
C PRO A 34 12.76 -6.00 -34.00
N VAL A 35 12.79 -7.09 -33.23
CA VAL A 35 13.92 -7.40 -32.36
C VAL A 35 15.11 -7.73 -33.25
N ALA A 36 16.03 -6.79 -33.39
CA ALA A 36 17.21 -6.90 -34.24
C ALA A 36 18.46 -6.48 -33.45
N LEU A 37 19.64 -6.94 -33.88
CA LEU A 37 20.94 -6.56 -33.31
C LEU A 37 21.38 -5.14 -33.72
N ASN A 38 20.42 -4.25 -33.93
CA ASN A 38 20.67 -2.82 -34.13
C ASN A 38 20.48 -2.07 -32.80
N ALA A 39 21.01 -0.84 -32.72
CA ALA A 39 20.95 -0.05 -31.51
C ALA A 39 19.52 0.11 -30.95
N GLY A 40 18.51 0.25 -31.83
CA GLY A 40 17.10 0.37 -31.44
C GLY A 40 16.51 -0.91 -30.84
N GLY A 41 16.82 -2.07 -31.41
CA GLY A 41 16.39 -3.37 -30.89
C GLY A 41 17.03 -3.71 -29.55
N LEU A 42 18.33 -3.45 -29.40
CA LEU A 42 19.05 -3.63 -28.13
C LEU A 42 18.54 -2.70 -27.03
N PHE A 43 18.25 -1.44 -27.37
CA PHE A 43 17.61 -0.50 -26.44
C PHE A 43 16.24 -0.99 -26.00
N LYS A 44 15.38 -1.42 -26.95
CA LYS A 44 14.04 -1.95 -26.67
C LYS A 44 14.09 -3.16 -25.73
N VAL A 45 14.97 -4.12 -25.99
CA VAL A 45 15.13 -5.31 -25.14
C VAL A 45 15.62 -4.94 -23.74
N SER A 46 16.65 -4.10 -23.65
CA SER A 46 17.19 -3.63 -22.36
C SER A 46 16.14 -2.91 -21.53
N PHE A 47 15.38 -2.02 -22.17
CA PHE A 47 14.35 -1.21 -21.53
C PHE A 47 13.18 -2.06 -21.01
N ILE A 48 12.65 -2.96 -21.85
CA ILE A 48 11.55 -3.85 -21.48
C ILE A 48 11.99 -4.81 -20.37
N SER A 49 13.19 -5.37 -20.47
CA SER A 49 13.74 -6.27 -19.47
C SER A 49 13.95 -5.58 -18.13
N ALA A 50 14.49 -4.35 -18.13
CA ALA A 50 14.65 -3.56 -16.91
C ALA A 50 13.30 -3.27 -16.24
N ALA A 51 12.28 -2.89 -17.02
CA ALA A 51 10.94 -2.66 -16.48
C ALA A 51 10.30 -3.94 -15.92
N ALA A 52 10.47 -5.07 -16.59
CA ALA A 52 10.02 -6.36 -16.09
C ALA A 52 10.70 -6.74 -14.77
N LEU A 53 12.03 -6.63 -14.71
CA LEU A 53 12.79 -6.91 -13.49
C LEU A 53 12.40 -5.99 -12.33
N MET A 54 12.18 -4.70 -12.58
CA MET A 54 11.71 -3.78 -11.54
C MET A 54 10.34 -4.18 -10.99
N HIS A 55 9.38 -4.50 -11.88
CA HIS A 55 8.05 -4.92 -11.46
C HIS A 55 8.10 -6.25 -10.70
N TRP A 56 8.82 -7.25 -11.22
CA TRP A 56 8.98 -8.54 -10.55
C TRP A 56 9.70 -8.40 -9.21
N GLY A 57 10.77 -7.62 -9.16
CA GLY A 57 11.53 -7.35 -7.94
C GLY A 57 10.67 -6.67 -6.87
N LEU A 58 9.85 -5.69 -7.26
CA LEU A 58 8.90 -5.04 -6.35
C LEU A 58 7.91 -6.05 -5.76
N TYR A 59 7.18 -6.80 -6.61
CA TYR A 59 6.19 -7.77 -6.14
C TYR A 59 6.79 -8.94 -5.36
N ALA A 60 7.96 -9.43 -5.78
CA ALA A 60 8.69 -10.48 -5.07
C ALA A 60 9.18 -10.00 -3.70
N SER A 61 9.69 -8.76 -3.59
CA SER A 61 10.12 -8.20 -2.32
C SER A 61 8.96 -8.00 -1.35
N LEU A 62 7.83 -7.45 -1.83
CA LEU A 62 6.60 -7.31 -1.04
C LEU A 62 6.07 -8.66 -0.56
N LEU A 63 6.00 -9.64 -1.47
CA LEU A 63 5.62 -11.01 -1.15
C LEU A 63 6.54 -11.60 -0.08
N ALA A 64 7.86 -11.47 -0.25
CA ALA A 64 8.84 -11.97 0.70
C ALA A 64 8.68 -11.31 2.08
N THR A 65 8.54 -9.99 2.15
CA THR A 65 8.32 -9.28 3.42
C THR A 65 7.07 -9.78 4.13
N PHE A 66 5.94 -9.89 3.43
CA PHE A 66 4.69 -10.37 4.04
C PHE A 66 4.79 -11.85 4.44
N ALA A 67 5.32 -12.70 3.56
CA ALA A 67 5.45 -14.14 3.82
C ALA A 67 6.43 -14.46 4.95
N LEU A 68 7.53 -13.70 5.08
CA LEU A 68 8.46 -13.85 6.20
C LEU A 68 7.80 -13.52 7.54
N THR A 69 6.91 -12.52 7.58
CA THR A 69 6.16 -12.17 8.81
C THR A 69 5.06 -13.18 9.18
N LEU A 70 4.74 -14.12 8.30
CA LEU A 70 3.78 -15.21 8.55
C LEU A 70 4.40 -16.45 9.21
N ARG A 71 5.72 -16.50 9.35
CA ARG A 71 6.44 -17.64 9.96
C ARG A 71 6.07 -17.81 11.44
N PRO A 72 5.96 -19.06 11.94
CA PRO A 72 5.72 -19.32 13.36
C PRO A 72 6.76 -18.60 14.23
N GLY A 73 6.31 -17.86 15.25
CA GLY A 73 7.18 -17.07 16.12
C GLY A 73 7.41 -15.62 15.69
N HIS A 74 6.93 -15.19 14.52
CA HIS A 74 6.96 -13.80 14.08
C HIS A 74 5.58 -13.14 14.15
N THR A 75 5.56 -11.86 14.51
CA THR A 75 4.36 -11.03 14.49
C THR A 75 4.08 -10.60 13.05
N PRO A 76 2.88 -10.87 12.48
CA PRO A 76 2.52 -10.42 11.13
C PRO A 76 2.71 -8.91 10.98
N LEU A 77 3.17 -8.45 9.81
CA LEU A 77 3.53 -7.03 9.59
C LEU A 77 2.39 -6.07 9.99
N ILE A 78 1.16 -6.42 9.62
CA ILE A 78 -0.03 -5.62 9.92
C ILE A 78 -0.30 -5.59 11.43
N THR A 79 -0.05 -6.70 12.15
CA THR A 79 -0.14 -6.74 13.62
C THR A 79 0.94 -5.89 14.26
N ALA A 80 2.18 -5.95 13.75
CA ALA A 80 3.28 -5.14 14.24
C ALA A 80 3.01 -3.63 14.05
N MET A 81 2.41 -3.26 12.92
CA MET A 81 1.93 -1.90 12.67
C MET A 81 0.80 -1.53 13.64
N ALA A 82 -0.17 -2.42 13.84
CA ALA A 82 -1.29 -2.21 14.77
C ALA A 82 -0.80 -1.99 16.21
N TYR A 83 0.16 -2.80 16.69
CA TYR A 83 0.77 -2.65 18.03
C TYR A 83 1.45 -1.28 18.20
N ARG A 84 2.13 -0.79 17.15
CA ARG A 84 2.75 0.54 17.17
C ARG A 84 1.73 1.69 17.24
N LEU A 85 0.53 1.49 16.69
CA LEU A 85 -0.53 2.52 16.66
C LEU A 85 -1.47 2.47 17.87
N HIS A 86 -1.77 1.30 18.44
CA HIS A 86 -2.79 1.13 19.48
C HIS A 86 -2.23 0.66 20.83
N GLY A 87 -0.92 0.42 20.94
CA GLY A 87 -0.30 -0.13 22.16
C GLY A 87 -0.39 -1.66 22.24
N ALA A 88 0.04 -2.22 23.37
CA ALA A 88 0.17 -3.67 23.58
C ALA A 88 -1.17 -4.41 23.81
N ASP A 89 -2.25 -3.70 24.11
CA ASP A 89 -3.57 -4.26 24.42
C ASP A 89 -4.38 -4.56 23.15
N ILE A 90 -3.84 -5.38 22.24
CA ILE A 90 -4.56 -5.84 21.06
C ILE A 90 -5.28 -7.16 21.37
N PRO A 91 -6.61 -7.23 21.22
CA PRO A 91 -7.39 -8.47 21.32
C PRO A 91 -6.82 -9.60 20.45
N ALA A 92 -6.82 -10.83 20.96
CA ALA A 92 -6.34 -12.01 20.21
C ALA A 92 -7.12 -12.23 18.88
N GLU A 93 -8.36 -11.78 18.80
CA GLU A 93 -9.17 -11.79 17.58
C GLU A 93 -8.58 -10.89 16.48
N LEU A 94 -8.06 -9.71 16.84
CA LEU A 94 -7.39 -8.80 15.92
C LEU A 94 -6.10 -9.41 15.37
N VAL A 95 -5.36 -10.18 16.17
CA VAL A 95 -4.14 -10.89 15.72
C VAL A 95 -4.47 -11.95 14.67
N THR A 96 -5.57 -12.69 14.84
CA THR A 96 -6.03 -13.68 13.86
C THR A 96 -6.50 -13.00 12.57
N TYR A 97 -7.22 -11.88 12.70
CA TYR A 97 -7.67 -11.06 11.56
C TYR A 97 -6.49 -10.54 10.73
N THR A 98 -5.52 -9.86 11.35
CA THR A 98 -4.36 -9.30 10.65
C THR A 98 -3.52 -10.39 9.98
N ARG A 99 -3.46 -11.60 10.55
CA ARG A 99 -2.82 -12.76 9.90
C ARG A 99 -3.55 -13.17 8.61
N ARG A 100 -4.89 -13.25 8.63
CA ARG A 100 -5.70 -13.56 7.44
C ARG A 100 -5.54 -12.50 6.35
N VAL A 101 -5.52 -11.22 6.73
CA VAL A 101 -5.26 -10.12 5.80
C VAL A 101 -3.85 -10.22 5.20
N THR A 102 -2.84 -10.53 6.02
CA THR A 102 -1.46 -10.76 5.54
C THR A 102 -1.40 -11.90 4.51
N ILE A 103 -2.13 -13.01 4.74
CA ILE A 103 -2.24 -14.12 3.79
C ILE A 103 -2.89 -13.68 2.47
N ALA A 104 -3.97 -12.90 2.55
CA ALA A 104 -4.64 -12.39 1.35
C ALA A 104 -3.72 -11.49 0.51
N TRP A 105 -2.92 -10.63 1.16
CA TRP A 105 -1.88 -9.85 0.49
C TRP A 105 -0.80 -10.72 -0.15
N CYS A 106 -0.35 -11.79 0.52
CA CYS A 106 0.58 -12.74 -0.10
C CYS A 106 0.01 -13.38 -1.37
N PHE A 107 -1.24 -13.85 -1.34
CA PHE A 107 -1.88 -14.42 -2.53
C PHE A 107 -2.03 -13.39 -3.65
N PHE A 108 -2.39 -12.15 -3.31
CA PHE A 108 -2.47 -11.06 -4.28
C PHE A 108 -1.10 -10.78 -4.94
N PHE A 109 -0.04 -10.61 -4.15
CA PHE A 109 1.30 -10.35 -4.68
C PHE A 109 1.85 -11.52 -5.51
N ALA A 110 1.61 -12.75 -5.05
CA ALA A 110 1.96 -13.95 -5.82
C ALA A 110 1.19 -14.00 -7.15
N GLY A 111 -0.12 -13.73 -7.13
CA GLY A 111 -0.95 -13.67 -8.33
C GLY A 111 -0.48 -12.62 -9.34
N GLN A 112 -0.17 -11.40 -8.87
CA GLN A 112 0.36 -10.33 -9.73
C GLN A 112 1.70 -10.74 -10.34
N LEU A 113 2.63 -11.27 -9.54
CA LEU A 113 3.94 -11.71 -10.01
C LEU A 113 3.82 -12.83 -11.04
N THR A 114 3.06 -13.88 -10.73
CA THR A 114 2.85 -15.03 -11.64
C THR A 114 2.19 -14.58 -12.93
N THR A 115 1.15 -13.75 -12.86
CA THR A 115 0.46 -13.25 -14.06
C THR A 115 1.40 -12.40 -14.92
N SER A 116 2.21 -11.53 -14.31
CA SER A 116 3.20 -10.72 -15.02
C SER A 116 4.24 -11.59 -15.73
N VAL A 117 4.78 -12.61 -15.05
CA VAL A 117 5.76 -13.54 -15.66
C VAL A 117 5.13 -14.35 -16.80
N LEU A 118 3.92 -14.88 -16.60
CA LEU A 118 3.23 -15.64 -17.65
C LEU A 118 2.92 -14.79 -18.88
N LEU A 119 2.42 -13.57 -18.70
CA LEU A 119 2.17 -12.64 -19.81
C LEU A 119 3.48 -12.26 -20.52
N PHE A 120 4.58 -12.10 -19.79
CA PHE A 120 5.86 -11.79 -20.39
C PHE A 120 6.40 -12.94 -21.25
N CYS A 121 6.24 -14.19 -20.79
CA CYS A 121 6.78 -15.36 -21.48
C CYS A 121 5.89 -15.85 -22.63
N PHE A 122 4.56 -15.72 -22.53
CA PHE A 122 3.62 -16.39 -23.42
C PHE A 122 2.70 -15.45 -24.21
N ALA A 123 2.63 -14.16 -23.86
CA ALA A 123 1.74 -13.20 -24.52
C ALA A 123 2.53 -12.11 -25.26
N PRO A 124 1.88 -11.37 -26.18
CA PRO A 124 2.50 -10.20 -26.79
C PRO A 124 2.93 -9.18 -25.72
N LEU A 125 4.09 -8.53 -25.93
CA LEU A 125 4.63 -7.52 -25.02
C LEU A 125 3.66 -6.34 -24.79
N THR A 126 2.77 -6.06 -25.73
CA THR A 126 1.70 -5.08 -25.58
C THR A 126 0.68 -5.50 -24.52
N ALA A 127 0.29 -6.78 -24.48
CA ALA A 127 -0.62 -7.31 -23.46
C ALA A 127 0.05 -7.33 -22.07
N TRP A 128 1.32 -7.74 -22.00
CA TRP A 128 2.10 -7.66 -20.76
C TRP A 128 2.22 -6.22 -20.24
N SER A 129 2.56 -5.27 -21.12
CA SER A 129 2.67 -3.86 -20.77
C SER A 129 1.34 -3.27 -20.31
N PHE A 130 0.22 -3.63 -20.96
CA PHE A 130 -1.11 -3.21 -20.54
C PHE A 130 -1.42 -3.66 -19.11
N PHE A 131 -1.12 -4.93 -18.80
CA PHE A 131 -1.32 -5.46 -17.46
C PHE A 131 -0.50 -4.70 -16.41
N VAL A 132 0.82 -4.57 -16.63
CA VAL A 132 1.74 -3.96 -15.66
C VAL A 132 1.52 -2.45 -15.49
N ASN A 133 1.16 -1.73 -16.56
CA ASN A 133 1.08 -0.26 -16.51
C ASN A 133 -0.33 0.27 -16.28
N ILE A 134 -1.36 -0.44 -16.75
CA ILE A 134 -2.74 0.04 -16.73
C ILE A 134 -3.59 -0.73 -15.73
N LEU A 135 -3.49 -2.07 -15.70
CA LEU A 135 -4.31 -2.89 -14.79
C LEU A 135 -3.74 -3.00 -13.38
N ASP A 136 -2.44 -2.83 -13.19
CA ASP A 136 -1.81 -3.01 -11.89
C ASP A 136 -2.37 -2.04 -10.82
N ILE A 137 -2.45 -0.75 -11.16
CA ILE A 137 -2.97 0.30 -10.27
C ILE A 137 -4.42 0.02 -9.82
N PRO A 138 -5.39 -0.22 -10.72
CA PRO A 138 -6.77 -0.50 -10.30
C PRO A 138 -6.88 -1.81 -9.53
N LEU A 139 -6.10 -2.85 -9.86
CA LEU A 139 -6.10 -4.10 -9.09
C LEU A 139 -5.63 -3.88 -7.65
N VAL A 140 -4.54 -3.12 -7.47
CA VAL A 140 -4.05 -2.73 -6.14
C VAL A 140 -5.08 -1.90 -5.39
N ALA A 141 -5.73 -0.94 -6.06
CA ALA A 141 -6.78 -0.12 -5.45
C ALA A 141 -7.98 -0.95 -5.00
N VAL A 142 -8.41 -1.93 -5.81
CA VAL A 142 -9.47 -2.88 -5.45
C VAL A 142 -9.07 -3.74 -4.26
N MET A 143 -7.82 -4.20 -4.21
CA MET A 143 -7.31 -4.98 -3.08
C MET A 143 -7.34 -4.17 -1.77
N PHE A 144 -6.90 -2.91 -1.81
CA PHE A 144 -7.00 -2.00 -0.67
C PHE A 144 -8.45 -1.73 -0.27
N ALA A 145 -9.35 -1.50 -1.23
CA ALA A 145 -10.77 -1.29 -0.95
C ALA A 145 -11.41 -2.54 -0.32
N ALA A 146 -11.03 -3.74 -0.78
CA ALA A 146 -11.48 -5.00 -0.21
C ALA A 146 -10.98 -5.16 1.24
N GLU A 147 -9.69 -4.91 1.50
CA GLU A 147 -9.12 -4.93 2.85
C GLU A 147 -9.86 -3.94 3.78
N TYR A 148 -10.07 -2.72 3.33
CA TYR A 148 -10.78 -1.70 4.08
C TYR A 148 -12.23 -2.09 4.36
N ALA A 149 -12.93 -2.66 3.39
CA ALA A 149 -14.29 -3.16 3.57
C ALA A 149 -14.34 -4.32 4.57
N VAL A 150 -13.37 -5.24 4.56
CA VAL A 150 -13.27 -6.29 5.58
C VAL A 150 -12.98 -5.67 6.94
N ARG A 151 -12.08 -4.69 7.02
CA ARG A 151 -11.75 -3.98 8.26
C ARG A 151 -12.99 -3.34 8.88
N ILE A 152 -13.84 -2.67 8.10
CA ILE A 152 -15.10 -2.08 8.60
C ILE A 152 -16.06 -3.16 9.11
N ARG A 153 -16.14 -4.31 8.43
CA ARG A 153 -17.05 -5.40 8.84
C ARG A 153 -16.59 -6.14 10.09
N VAL A 154 -15.28 -6.33 10.25
CA VAL A 154 -14.70 -7.09 11.37
C VAL A 154 -14.50 -6.20 12.60
N LEU A 155 -14.00 -4.97 12.44
CA LEU A 155 -13.82 -4.01 13.55
C LEU A 155 -15.12 -3.22 13.80
N ARG A 156 -16.28 -3.85 13.66
CA ARG A 156 -17.60 -3.22 13.81
C ARG A 156 -17.97 -2.99 15.29
N ASP A 157 -17.02 -2.46 16.06
CA ASP A 157 -17.25 -1.71 17.29
C ASP A 157 -15.94 -0.95 17.66
N PRO A 158 -15.62 0.18 17.00
CA PRO A 158 -14.83 1.17 17.72
C PRO A 158 -15.67 1.54 18.96
N PRO A 159 -15.11 1.56 20.18
CA PRO A 159 -15.82 2.17 21.29
C PRO A 159 -16.29 3.52 20.78
N ARG A 160 -17.61 3.71 20.71
CA ARG A 160 -18.15 5.04 20.50
C ARG A 160 -17.83 5.82 21.77
N HIS A 161 -16.57 6.19 21.95
CA HIS A 161 -16.27 7.45 22.57
C HIS A 161 -16.79 8.47 21.58
N SER A 162 -18.11 8.66 21.66
CA SER A 162 -18.82 9.79 21.12
C SER A 162 -17.96 11.01 21.44
N LEU A 163 -17.83 11.94 20.49
CA LEU A 163 -17.10 13.18 20.75
C LEU A 163 -17.57 13.85 22.05
N SER A 164 -18.82 13.60 22.46
CA SER A 164 -19.34 13.98 23.78
C SER A 164 -18.58 13.40 24.96
N THR A 165 -18.12 12.15 24.95
CA THR A 165 -17.34 11.54 26.05
C THR A 165 -15.96 12.18 26.17
N ILE A 166 -15.34 12.52 25.04
CA ILE A 166 -14.06 13.26 25.02
C ILE A 166 -14.29 14.68 25.54
N PHE A 167 -15.38 15.33 25.10
CA PHE A 167 -15.75 16.67 25.55
C PHE A 167 -16.09 16.70 27.05
N GLU A 168 -16.77 15.67 27.55
CA GLU A 168 -17.09 15.49 28.98
C GLU A 168 -15.83 15.28 29.80
N MET A 169 -14.89 14.45 29.34
CA MET A 169 -13.63 14.20 30.04
C MET A 169 -12.72 15.45 30.07
N VAL A 170 -12.69 16.21 28.98
CA VAL A 170 -11.97 17.50 28.93
C VAL A 170 -12.65 18.52 29.85
N ASN A 171 -13.98 18.59 29.81
CA ASN A 171 -14.75 19.50 30.66
C ASN A 171 -14.62 19.14 32.14
N SER A 172 -14.56 17.85 32.51
CA SER A 172 -14.32 17.41 33.89
C SER A 172 -12.89 17.75 34.33
N CYS A 173 -11.86 17.49 33.51
CA CYS A 173 -10.48 17.90 33.83
C CYS A 173 -10.31 19.42 33.94
N MET A 174 -11.06 20.20 33.15
CA MET A 174 -11.04 21.66 33.26
C MET A 174 -11.77 22.16 34.52
N LYS A 175 -12.83 21.46 34.95
CA LYS A 175 -13.62 21.80 36.13
C LYS A 175 -12.95 21.36 37.44
N ASP A 176 -12.17 20.28 37.41
CA ASP A 176 -11.41 19.74 38.53
C ASP A 176 -10.04 20.41 38.75
N ARG A 177 -9.78 21.60 38.19
CA ARG A 177 -8.65 22.40 38.68
C ARG A 177 -8.93 22.75 40.15
N PRO A 178 -8.18 22.21 41.13
CA PRO A 178 -8.36 22.64 42.51
C PRO A 178 -8.02 24.13 42.58
N ALA A 179 -8.96 24.95 43.04
CA ALA A 179 -8.64 26.31 43.46
C ALA A 179 -7.51 26.21 44.48
N ALA A 180 -6.36 26.77 44.13
CA ALA A 180 -5.11 26.61 44.88
C ALA A 180 -5.32 26.94 46.37
N PRO A 181 -5.07 26.02 47.31
CA PRO A 181 -5.09 26.33 48.73
C PRO A 181 -3.74 26.96 49.13
N TYR A 182 -3.52 28.23 48.77
CA TYR A 182 -2.45 29.05 49.34
C TYR A 182 -3.03 30.38 49.82
N ALA A 183 -3.91 30.29 50.83
CA ALA A 183 -4.39 31.46 51.56
C ALA A 183 -4.67 31.09 53.02
N ARG A 184 -3.65 30.63 53.76
CA ARG A 184 -3.57 30.79 55.22
C ARG A 184 -2.19 30.39 55.76
N LEU A 185 -1.33 31.38 56.01
CA LEU A 185 -0.23 31.33 56.98
C LEU A 185 -0.11 32.74 57.57
N ASP A 186 -1.06 33.05 58.44
CA ASP A 186 -0.95 33.95 59.58
C ASP A 186 -0.10 33.30 60.70
#